data_AF-A0A658BQ24-F1
#
_entry.id   AF-A0A658BQ24-F1
#
_cell.length_a   1.000
_cell.length_b   1.000
_cell.length_c   1.000
_cell.angle_alpha   90.00
_cell.angle_beta   90.00
_cell.angle_gamma   90.00
#
_symmetry.space_group_name_H-M   'P 1'
#
loop_
_entity.id
_entity.type
_entity.pdbx_description
1 polymer ?
#
loop_
_entity_poly.entity_id
_entity_poly.type
_entity_poly.pdbx_seq_one_letter_code
_entity_poly.pdbx_strand_id
1 'polypeptide(L)'
;MLVVKVLISVAVLLAAVEIAKRSPFWGAVVIALPLTSMLAMAWLYWDTRDMGRVSAFARDIFFLVPPSLLFFLPFVFEPRSHWPFWLNFAAGVALTACAMLGMRFVLK
;
A
#
# COMPACT_ATOMS: atom_id res chain seq x y z
N MET A 1 -0.34 -24.67 -0.29
CA MET A 1 -1.04 -23.38 -0.44
C MET A 1 -0.09 -22.18 -0.38
N LEU A 2 0.80 -22.08 0.62
CA LEU A 2 1.69 -20.93 0.82
C LEU A 2 2.53 -20.58 -0.43
N VAL A 3 3.15 -21.58 -1.07
CA VAL A 3 3.96 -21.37 -2.29
C VAL A 3 3.17 -20.68 -3.40
N VAL A 4 1.91 -21.08 -3.61
CA VAL A 4 1.03 -20.46 -4.60
C VAL A 4 0.71 -19.00 -4.24
N LYS A 5 0.42 -18.73 -2.96
CA LYS A 5 0.18 -17.35 -2.47
C LYS A 5 1.41 -16.46 -2.71
N VAL A 6 2.61 -16.99 -2.45
CA VAL A 6 3.88 -16.29 -2.69
C VAL A 6 4.09 -16.03 -4.17
N LEU A 7 3.96 -17.05 -5.03
CA LEU A 7 4.17 -16.91 -6.47
C LEU A 7 3.23 -15.87 -7.08
N ILE A 8 1.94 -15.88 -6.73
CA ILE A 8 0.97 -14.90 -7.23
C ILE A 8 1.31 -13.50 -6.73
N SER A 9 1.62 -13.35 -5.44
CA SER A 9 1.93 -12.03 -4.85
C SER A 9 3.19 -11.41 -5.46
N VAL A 10 4.25 -12.22 -5.64
CA VAL A 10 5.51 -11.78 -6.26
C VAL A 10 5.29 -11.47 -7.74
N ALA A 11 4.55 -12.30 -8.48
CA ALA A 11 4.25 -12.05 -9.89
C ALA A 11 3.53 -10.71 -10.09
N VAL A 12 2.53 -10.41 -9.25
CA VAL A 12 1.81 -9.12 -9.30
C VAL A 12 2.73 -7.94 -9.00
N LEU A 13 3.57 -8.05 -7.97
CA LEU A 13 4.54 -7.00 -7.62
C LEU A 13 5.54 -6.75 -8.76
N LEU A 14 6.13 -7.81 -9.31
CA LEU A 14 7.10 -7.71 -10.39
C LEU A 14 6.48 -7.16 -11.67
N ALA A 15 5.23 -7.55 -11.99
CA ALA A 15 4.51 -6.98 -13.12
C ALA A 15 4.29 -5.47 -12.95
N ALA A 16 3.85 -5.02 -11.77
CA ALA A 16 3.68 -3.59 -11.49
C ALA A 16 4.99 -2.80 -11.63
N VAL A 17 6.09 -3.35 -11.10
CA VAL A 17 7.44 -2.75 -11.22
C VAL A 17 7.89 -2.66 -12.67
N GLU A 18 7.70 -3.71 -13.46
CA GLU A 18 8.11 -3.73 -14.86
C GLU A 18 7.29 -2.75 -15.72
N ILE A 19 5.98 -2.64 -15.46
CA ILE A 19 5.12 -1.65 -16.12
C ILE A 19 5.60 -0.24 -15.79
N ALA A 20 5.93 0.05 -14.53
CA ALA A 20 6.41 1.37 -14.11
C ALA A 20 7.74 1.77 -14.74
N LYS A 21 8.65 0.81 -14.99
CA LYS A 21 9.89 1.08 -15.73
C LYS A 21 9.66 1.46 -17.19
N ARG A 22 8.66 0.84 -17.83
CA ARG A 22 8.37 1.05 -19.26
C ARG A 22 7.45 2.25 -19.51
N SER A 23 6.50 2.49 -18.62
CA SER A 23 5.54 3.59 -18.72
C SER A 23 5.22 4.13 -17.33
N PRO A 24 5.74 5.33 -16.96
CA PRO A 24 5.52 5.92 -15.65
C PRO A 24 4.03 6.10 -15.30
N PHE A 25 3.22 6.56 -16.27
CA PHE A 25 1.79 6.78 -16.05
C PHE A 25 1.04 5.47 -15.80
N TRP A 26 1.19 4.47 -16.66
CA TRP A 26 0.51 3.18 -16.48
C TRP A 26 1.03 2.42 -15.26
N GLY A 27 2.32 2.58 -14.94
CA GLY A 27 2.89 2.08 -13.70
C GLY A 27 2.22 2.68 -12.47
N ALA A 28 2.04 4.00 -12.45
CA ALA A 28 1.34 4.70 -11.37
C ALA A 28 -0.11 4.22 -11.23
N VAL A 29 -0.83 4.01 -12.35
CA VAL A 29 -2.20 3.45 -12.32
C VAL A 29 -2.21 2.08 -11.67
N VAL A 30 -1.33 1.16 -12.09
CA VAL A 30 -1.28 -0.20 -11.55
C VAL A 30 -0.88 -0.23 -10.07
N ILE A 31 0.10 0.60 -9.68
CA ILE A 31 0.57 0.68 -8.29
C ILE A 31 -0.46 1.36 -7.38
N ALA A 32 -1.25 2.30 -7.89
CA ALA A 32 -2.32 2.96 -7.15
C ALA A 32 -3.50 2.04 -6.86
N LEU A 33 -3.68 0.95 -7.63
CA LEU A 33 -4.67 -0.07 -7.31
C LEU A 33 -4.30 -0.78 -5.99
N PRO A 34 -5.28 -1.09 -5.13
CA PRO A 34 -5.04 -1.78 -3.86
C PRO A 34 -4.82 -3.28 -4.07
N LEU A 35 -3.93 -3.68 -4.99
CA LEU A 35 -3.72 -5.06 -5.42
C LEU A 35 -3.33 -5.97 -4.25
N THR A 36 -2.47 -5.48 -3.36
CA THR A 36 -2.07 -6.21 -2.14
C THR A 36 -3.26 -6.45 -1.22
N SER A 37 -4.11 -5.45 -1.00
CA SER A 37 -5.33 -5.56 -0.22
C SER A 37 -6.34 -6.51 -0.86
N MET A 38 -6.53 -6.43 -2.19
CA MET A 38 -7.42 -7.33 -2.93
C MET A 38 -6.97 -8.79 -2.79
N LEU A 39 -5.68 -9.07 -2.95
CA LEU A 39 -5.11 -10.40 -2.76
C LEU A 39 -5.27 -10.87 -1.31
N ALA A 40 -4.93 -10.02 -0.33
CA ALA A 40 -5.04 -10.35 1.09
C ALA A 40 -6.49 -10.67 1.49
N MET A 41 -7.47 -9.90 1.01
CA MET A 41 -8.89 -10.15 1.24
C MET A 41 -9.36 -11.46 0.58
N ALA A 42 -8.93 -11.73 -0.67
CA ALA A 42 -9.26 -12.97 -1.36
C ALA A 42 -8.72 -14.19 -0.60
N TRP A 43 -7.47 -14.12 -0.12
CA TRP A 43 -6.87 -15.19 0.67
C TRP A 43 -7.52 -15.33 2.05
N LEU A 44 -7.85 -14.22 2.72
CA LEU A 44 -8.54 -14.23 3.99
C LEU A 44 -9.91 -14.90 3.86
N TYR A 45 -10.67 -14.56 2.83
CA TYR A 45 -11.94 -15.22 2.54
C TYR A 45 -11.74 -16.71 2.23
N TRP A 46 -10.75 -17.05 1.40
CA TRP A 46 -10.48 -18.43 1.04
C TRP A 46 -10.19 -19.31 2.25
N ASP A 47 -9.39 -18.80 3.19
CA ASP A 47 -8.95 -19.52 4.38
C ASP A 47 -10.03 -19.59 5.47
N THR A 48 -10.84 -18.54 5.64
CA THR A 48 -11.80 -18.44 6.76
C THR A 48 -13.25 -18.68 6.36
N ARG A 49 -13.59 -18.46 5.09
CA ARG A 49 -14.97 -18.37 4.57
C ARG A 49 -15.86 -17.39 5.34
N ASP A 50 -15.26 -16.42 6.03
CA ASP A 50 -15.94 -15.49 6.91
C ASP A 50 -16.02 -14.09 6.27
N MET A 51 -17.21 -13.75 5.77
CA MET A 51 -17.49 -12.43 5.17
C MET A 51 -17.43 -11.29 6.18
N GLY A 52 -17.69 -11.56 7.46
CA GLY A 52 -17.60 -10.57 8.53
C GLY A 52 -16.15 -10.11 8.73
N ARG A 53 -15.21 -11.06 8.78
CA ARG A 53 -13.76 -10.76 8.85
C ARG A 53 -13.27 -9.99 7.63
N VAL A 54 -13.69 -10.40 6.43
CA VAL A 54 -13.30 -9.72 5.18
C VAL A 54 -13.84 -8.28 5.15
N SER A 55 -15.08 -8.07 5.59
CA SER A 55 -15.70 -6.74 5.63
C SER A 55 -15.07 -5.83 6.68
N ALA A 56 -14.74 -6.37 7.86
CA ALA A 56 -14.00 -5.63 8.89
C ALA A 56 -12.62 -5.22 8.38
N PHE A 57 -11.89 -6.16 7.77
CA PHE A 57 -10.58 -5.89 7.20
C PHE A 57 -10.64 -4.84 6.08
N ALA A 58 -11.64 -4.90 5.21
CA ALA A 58 -11.86 -3.89 4.16
C ALA A 58 -12.14 -2.50 4.74
N ARG A 59 -12.92 -2.41 5.82
CA ARG A 59 -13.19 -1.14 6.52
C ARG A 59 -11.92 -0.56 7.14
N ASP A 60 -11.12 -1.39 7.80
CA ASP A 60 -9.84 -0.97 8.39
C ASP A 60 -8.92 -0.43 7.30
N ILE A 61 -8.75 -1.16 6.19
CA ILE A 61 -7.97 -0.72 5.03
C ILE A 61 -8.49 0.62 4.49
N PHE A 62 -9.81 0.76 4.32
CA PHE A 62 -10.42 1.98 3.78
C PHE A 62 -10.01 3.22 4.58
N PHE A 63 -10.06 3.15 5.92
CA PHE A 63 -9.67 4.27 6.75
C PHE A 63 -8.13 4.44 6.83
N LEU A 64 -7.35 3.35 6.76
CA LEU A 64 -5.88 3.40 6.82
C LEU A 64 -5.21 3.83 5.50
N VAL A 65 -5.93 3.79 4.37
CA VAL A 65 -5.40 4.26 3.08
C VAL A 65 -5.09 5.77 3.10
N PRO A 66 -6.01 6.68 3.50
CA PRO A 66 -5.71 8.11 3.59
C PRO A 66 -4.44 8.50 4.34
N PRO A 67 -4.15 8.03 5.58
CA PRO A 67 -2.90 8.35 6.26
C PRO A 67 -1.68 7.69 5.59
N SER A 68 -1.84 6.56 4.90
CA SER A 68 -0.73 5.97 4.12
C SER A 68 -0.28 6.87 2.97
N LEU A 69 -1.17 7.71 2.41
CA LEU A 69 -0.84 8.64 1.33
C LEU A 69 0.17 9.70 1.76
N LEU A 70 0.33 9.95 3.08
CA LEU A 70 1.34 10.87 3.60
C LEU A 70 2.78 10.43 3.28
N PHE A 71 2.99 9.15 2.95
CA PHE A 71 4.27 8.64 2.45
C PHE A 71 4.77 9.43 1.24
N PHE A 72 3.87 9.83 0.34
CA PHE A 72 4.22 10.49 -0.91
C PHE A 72 4.56 11.97 -0.73
N LEU A 73 4.25 12.55 0.43
CA LEU A 73 4.35 14.00 0.64
C LEU A 73 5.78 14.56 0.45
N PRO A 74 6.85 13.93 0.98
CA PRO A 74 8.22 14.40 0.73
C PRO A 74 8.59 14.38 -0.76
N PHE A 75 8.11 13.37 -1.50
CA PHE A 75 8.35 13.26 -2.94
C PHE A 75 7.60 14.34 -3.74
N VAL A 76 6.38 14.71 -3.33
CA VAL A 76 5.63 15.83 -3.94
C VAL A 76 6.34 17.17 -3.72
N PHE A 77 7.05 17.33 -2.60
CA PHE A 77 7.81 18.54 -2.28
C PHE A 77 9.27 18.52 -2.73
N GLU A 78 9.73 17.41 -3.32
CA GLU A 78 11.12 17.24 -3.77
C GLU A 78 11.64 18.40 -4.63
N PRO A 79 10.86 18.99 -5.58
CA PRO A 79 11.36 20.10 -6.39
C PRO A 79 11.74 21.35 -5.60
N ARG A 80 11.31 21.46 -4.34
CA ARG A 80 11.65 22.57 -3.43
C ARG A 80 12.69 22.17 -2.38
N SER A 81 12.66 20.93 -1.91
CA SER A 81 13.56 20.47 -0.84
C SER A 81 14.92 20.02 -1.36
N HIS A 82 14.98 19.53 -2.61
CA HIS A 82 16.15 18.91 -3.24
C HIS A 82 16.76 17.78 -2.39
N TRP A 83 15.94 17.12 -1.57
CA TRP A 83 16.39 16.00 -0.74
C TRP A 83 16.72 14.77 -1.60
N PRO A 84 17.79 14.02 -1.26
CA PRO A 84 18.08 12.77 -1.95
C PRO A 84 16.97 11.73 -1.70
N PHE A 85 16.85 10.76 -2.61
CA PHE A 85 15.83 9.71 -2.55
C PHE A 85 15.67 9.08 -1.17
N TRP A 86 16.77 8.63 -0.55
CA TRP A 86 16.72 7.94 0.74
C TRP A 86 16.18 8.80 1.87
N LEU A 87 16.42 10.12 1.82
CA LEU A 87 15.88 11.05 2.80
C LEU A 87 14.38 11.25 2.60
N ASN A 88 13.92 11.45 1.36
CA ASN A 88 12.49 11.50 1.05
C ASN A 88 11.76 10.21 1.43
N PHE A 89 12.38 9.05 1.16
CA PHE A 89 11.84 7.75 1.52
C PHE A 89 11.72 7.57 3.03
N ALA A 90 12.79 7.84 3.79
CA ALA A 90 12.78 7.72 5.25
C ALA A 90 11.78 8.70 5.90
N ALA A 91 11.73 9.94 5.43
CA ALA A 91 10.74 10.93 5.88
C ALA A 91 9.31 10.47 5.59
N GLY A 92 9.05 9.90 4.41
CA GLY A 92 7.75 9.36 4.04
C GLY A 92 7.33 8.22 4.95
N VAL A 93 8.23 7.26 5.21
CA VAL A 93 8.00 6.16 6.16
C VAL A 93 7.69 6.70 7.56
N ALA A 94 8.47 7.67 8.05
CA ALA A 94 8.26 8.29 9.36
C ALA A 94 6.89 8.99 9.45
N LEU A 95 6.52 9.76 8.42
CA LEU A 95 5.22 10.44 8.35
C LEU A 95 4.06 9.45 8.39
N THR A 96 4.12 8.39 7.58
CA THR A 96 3.09 7.35 7.59
C THR A 96 3.01 6.65 8.94
N ALA A 97 4.16 6.29 9.55
CA ALA A 97 4.17 5.65 10.86
C ALA A 97 3.53 6.54 11.93
N CYS A 98 3.90 7.82 11.99
CA CYS A 98 3.31 8.79 12.91
C CYS A 98 1.79 8.96 12.68
N ALA A 99 1.35 9.03 11.42
CA ALA A 99 -0.05 9.16 11.08
C ALA A 99 -0.88 7.93 11.46
N MET A 100 -0.35 6.72 11.19
CA MET A 100 -0.98 5.45 11.60
C MET A 100 -1.11 5.35 13.12
N LEU A 101 -0.06 5.75 13.86
CA LEU A 101 -0.10 5.82 15.32
C LEU A 101 -1.14 6.82 15.83
N GLY A 102 -1.22 8.00 15.21
CA GLY A 102 -2.26 9.00 15.51
C GLY A 102 -3.66 8.47 15.26
N MET A 103 -3.84 7.72 14.17
CA MET A 103 -5.13 7.17 13.79
C MET A 103 -5.68 6.12 14.75
N ARG A 104 -4.80 5.38 15.44
CA ARG A 104 -5.20 4.48 16.53
C ARG A 104 -6.02 5.18 17.62
N PHE A 105 -5.82 6.49 17.82
CA PHE A 105 -6.59 7.26 18.80
C PHE A 105 -7.95 7.71 18.27
N VAL A 106 -8.12 7.75 16.94
CA VAL A 106 -9.35 8.17 16.26
C VAL A 106 -10.29 6.97 16.02
N LEU A 107 -9.74 5.79 15.69
CA LEU A 107 -10.49 4.55 15.44
C LEU A 107 -10.82 3.76 16.72
N LYS A 108 -10.93 4.43 17.87
CA LYS A 108 -11.35 3.80 19.14
C LYS A 108 -12.86 3.62 19.22
#